data_AF-A0A109W373-F1
#
_entry.id   AF-A0A109W373-F1
#
_cell.length_a   1.000
_cell.length_b   1.000
_cell.length_c   1.000
_cell.angle_alpha   90.00
_cell.angle_beta   90.00
_cell.angle_gamma   90.00
#
_symmetry.space_group_name_H-M   'P 1'
#
loop_
_entity.id
_entity.type
_entity.pdbx_description
1 polymer ?
#
loop_
_entity_poly.entity_id
_entity_poly.type
_entity_poly.pdbx_seq_one_letter_code
_entity_poly.pdbx_strand_id
1 'polypeptide(L)'
;MRRQRSTFHPSPAIRRAAALSAATALSLGLAACGGGGSASSSAASTGSGATTAAATAAGSSSAAGSAAATSAGSTEASSGTPAPLTKADDAAAATSAPTDDEVWGGLGAVQGMDPQGSDSAGVETDLRFGRHDGYDRIVVETSGEGTLGYRAEFVDEAATLGKGDAISLTGGAYLLQVIGTNTQMPVTEDLQKVAYTDLGVHDVDGTWTKQVYLDGTFEDQFQVVIATDARQYRVTTLTNPTRLVIDLRDPS
;
A
#
# COMPACT_ATOMS: atom_id res chain seq x y z
N MET A 1 -27.45 -31.05 -50.49
CA MET A 1 -27.40 -30.16 -49.31
C MET A 1 -28.08 -30.86 -48.13
N ARG A 2 -27.32 -31.56 -47.26
CA ARG A 2 -27.83 -32.27 -46.08
C ARG A 2 -27.94 -31.29 -44.90
N ARG A 3 -29.12 -31.14 -44.31
CA ARG A 3 -29.32 -30.40 -43.06
C ARG A 3 -28.94 -31.31 -41.88
N GLN A 4 -27.86 -30.98 -41.16
CA GLN A 4 -27.55 -31.57 -39.86
C GLN A 4 -28.57 -31.08 -38.83
N ARG A 5 -29.26 -32.02 -38.17
CA ARG A 5 -30.06 -31.76 -36.97
C ARG A 5 -29.11 -31.79 -35.77
N SER A 6 -28.96 -30.66 -35.10
CA SER A 6 -28.21 -30.58 -33.83
C SER A 6 -29.09 -31.11 -32.70
N THR A 7 -28.65 -32.18 -32.04
CA THR A 7 -29.28 -32.74 -30.84
C THR A 7 -28.75 -32.01 -29.61
N PHE A 8 -29.59 -31.18 -29.00
CA PHE A 8 -29.36 -30.57 -27.69
C PHE A 8 -29.34 -31.66 -26.61
N HIS A 9 -28.22 -31.78 -25.88
CA HIS A 9 -28.15 -32.54 -24.63
C HIS A 9 -28.35 -31.56 -23.45
N PRO A 10 -29.35 -31.77 -22.58
CA PRO A 10 -29.47 -30.99 -21.35
C PRO A 10 -28.45 -31.51 -20.31
N SER A 11 -27.65 -30.60 -19.75
CA SER A 11 -26.74 -30.89 -18.63
C SER A 11 -27.52 -31.14 -17.32
N PRO A 12 -27.05 -32.06 -16.45
CA PRO A 12 -27.72 -32.36 -15.19
C PRO A 12 -27.55 -31.21 -14.18
N ALA A 13 -28.66 -30.72 -13.66
CA ALA A 13 -28.71 -29.72 -12.59
C ALA A 13 -28.17 -30.29 -11.28
N ILE A 14 -27.09 -29.69 -10.76
CA ILE A 14 -26.53 -30.01 -9.44
C ILE A 14 -27.43 -29.35 -8.38
N ARG A 15 -28.17 -30.19 -7.64
CA ARG A 15 -29.00 -29.76 -6.51
C ARG A 15 -28.10 -29.39 -5.33
N ARG A 16 -28.06 -28.09 -4.99
CA ARG A 16 -27.45 -27.62 -3.74
C ARG A 16 -28.33 -28.01 -2.56
N ALA A 17 -27.86 -28.92 -1.72
CA ALA A 17 -28.46 -29.21 -0.43
C ALA A 17 -28.14 -28.05 0.53
N ALA A 18 -29.18 -27.39 1.03
CA ALA A 18 -29.08 -26.41 2.11
C ALA A 18 -28.98 -27.15 3.44
N ALA A 19 -27.87 -26.96 4.16
CA ALA A 19 -27.74 -27.38 5.55
C ALA A 19 -28.09 -26.19 6.45
N LEU A 20 -29.24 -26.27 7.14
CA LEU A 20 -29.57 -25.42 8.26
C LEU A 20 -28.73 -25.87 9.47
N SER A 21 -27.85 -25.01 9.96
CA SER A 21 -27.20 -25.20 11.27
C SER A 21 -27.87 -24.31 12.30
N ALA A 22 -28.55 -24.94 13.25
CA ALA A 22 -29.16 -24.31 14.41
C ALA A 22 -28.08 -23.87 15.40
N ALA A 23 -28.09 -22.60 15.79
CA ALA A 23 -27.24 -22.06 16.84
C ALA A 23 -27.98 -22.14 18.19
N THR A 24 -27.52 -23.02 19.06
CA THR A 24 -28.00 -23.16 20.44
C THR A 24 -27.29 -22.13 21.31
N ALA A 25 -28.04 -21.17 21.87
CA ALA A 25 -27.53 -20.21 22.83
C ALA A 25 -27.26 -20.88 24.18
N LEU A 26 -26.00 -20.87 24.64
CA LEU A 26 -25.62 -21.33 25.97
C LEU A 26 -25.17 -20.13 26.81
N SER A 27 -26.10 -19.59 27.59
CA SER A 27 -25.86 -18.54 28.58
C SER A 27 -25.14 -19.12 29.80
N LEU A 28 -23.91 -18.67 30.05
CA LEU A 28 -23.16 -18.96 31.27
C LEU A 28 -23.37 -17.81 32.28
N GLY A 29 -24.14 -18.08 33.33
CA GLY A 29 -24.24 -17.24 34.51
C GLY A 29 -23.05 -17.49 35.43
N LEU A 30 -22.31 -16.43 35.80
CA LEU A 30 -21.33 -16.49 36.88
C LEU A 30 -22.03 -16.25 38.22
N ALA A 31 -22.06 -17.31 39.03
CA ALA A 31 -22.50 -17.30 40.40
C ALA A 31 -21.43 -16.67 41.31
N ALA A 32 -21.86 -15.71 42.12
CA ALA A 32 -21.11 -15.20 43.26
C ALA A 32 -21.43 -16.03 44.50
N CYS A 33 -20.42 -16.44 45.28
CA CYS A 33 -20.40 -16.42 46.75
C CYS A 33 -19.08 -16.98 47.30
N GLY A 34 -18.55 -16.37 48.37
CA GLY A 34 -17.55 -17.00 49.23
C GLY A 34 -16.53 -16.03 49.83
N GLY A 35 -16.85 -15.46 50.99
CA GLY A 35 -16.03 -14.49 51.71
C GLY A 35 -15.10 -15.05 52.79
N GLY A 36 -14.39 -14.12 53.43
CA GLY A 36 -13.56 -14.27 54.64
C GLY A 36 -12.06 -14.15 54.31
N GLY A 37 -11.27 -13.24 54.86
CA GLY A 37 -11.47 -12.18 55.85
C GLY A 37 -10.10 -11.60 56.21
N SER A 38 -10.05 -10.28 56.43
CA SER A 38 -9.12 -9.52 57.26
C SER A 38 -7.62 -9.49 56.92
N ALA A 39 -7.18 -8.34 56.40
CA ALA A 39 -6.10 -7.58 57.04
C ALA A 39 -6.31 -6.08 56.81
N SER A 40 -6.22 -5.34 57.92
CA SER A 40 -6.54 -3.93 58.13
C SER A 40 -5.65 -2.91 57.41
N SER A 41 -6.19 -1.69 57.45
CA SER A 41 -5.55 -0.36 57.59
C SER A 41 -5.44 0.44 56.28
N SER A 42 -6.39 1.32 55.99
CA SER A 42 -6.65 2.65 56.58
C SER A 42 -5.67 3.71 56.07
N ALA A 43 -6.11 4.51 55.10
CA ALA A 43 -6.26 5.95 55.26
C ALA A 43 -7.01 6.55 54.07
N ALA A 44 -8.10 7.24 54.39
CA ALA A 44 -8.93 8.01 53.49
C ALA A 44 -8.28 9.36 53.12
N SER A 45 -8.63 9.92 51.97
CA SER A 45 -9.43 11.16 51.91
C SER A 45 -9.64 11.60 50.46
N THR A 46 -10.91 11.61 50.07
CA THR A 46 -11.47 12.41 48.97
C THR A 46 -11.53 13.87 49.39
N GLY A 47 -11.44 14.78 48.41
CA GLY A 47 -11.69 16.20 48.62
C GLY A 47 -11.70 17.01 47.33
N SER A 48 -12.79 16.92 46.57
CA SER A 48 -13.15 17.98 45.62
C SER A 48 -13.53 19.23 46.40
N GLY A 49 -12.93 20.37 46.03
CA GLY A 49 -13.31 21.69 46.51
C GLY A 49 -13.05 22.73 45.43
N ALA A 50 -14.13 23.22 44.81
CA ALA A 50 -14.12 24.40 43.95
C ALA A 50 -14.18 25.67 44.81
N THR A 51 -13.44 26.73 44.44
CA THR A 51 -13.87 28.14 44.59
C THR A 51 -12.98 29.10 43.75
N THR A 52 -13.63 29.75 42.78
CA THR A 52 -13.78 31.21 42.60
C THR A 52 -12.56 32.15 42.38
N ALA A 53 -12.58 32.81 41.20
CA ALA A 53 -12.22 34.22 40.87
C ALA A 53 -10.75 34.69 41.03
N ALA A 54 -10.20 35.65 40.27
CA ALA A 54 -10.58 36.41 39.09
C ALA A 54 -9.33 37.17 38.59
N ALA A 55 -9.32 37.49 37.29
CA ALA A 55 -8.71 38.63 36.58
C ALA A 55 -7.50 39.36 37.18
N THR A 56 -6.46 39.63 36.38
CA THR A 56 -6.26 40.90 35.64
C THR A 56 -4.95 40.92 34.84
N ALA A 57 -5.04 41.48 33.61
CA ALA A 57 -4.11 42.41 32.93
C ALA A 57 -2.59 42.11 32.90
N ALA A 58 -1.78 42.52 31.94
CA ALA A 58 -1.84 43.17 30.63
C ALA A 58 -0.35 43.25 30.22
N GLY A 59 -0.01 43.25 28.93
CA GLY A 59 1.39 43.42 28.55
C GLY A 59 1.67 43.31 27.06
N SER A 60 0.96 44.11 26.26
CA SER A 60 1.35 44.40 24.88
C SER A 60 2.51 45.39 24.86
N SER A 61 3.41 45.21 23.88
CA SER A 61 4.18 46.22 23.11
C SER A 61 5.58 45.71 22.81
N SER A 62 6.22 45.98 21.69
CA SER A 62 5.85 46.46 20.35
C SER A 62 7.14 46.46 19.52
N ALA A 63 7.02 46.19 18.21
CA ALA A 63 7.58 46.93 17.07
C ALA A 63 9.02 47.51 17.14
N ALA A 64 9.84 47.61 16.09
CA ALA A 64 9.66 47.63 14.65
C ALA A 64 11.04 47.48 13.98
N GLY A 65 11.06 47.17 12.68
CA GLY A 65 12.27 47.28 11.85
C GLY A 65 11.94 47.07 10.38
N SER A 66 11.57 48.17 9.72
CA SER A 66 11.14 48.28 8.33
C SER A 66 12.33 48.31 7.37
N ALA A 67 12.19 47.74 6.17
CA ALA A 67 12.80 48.27 4.95
C ALA A 67 12.07 47.73 3.71
N ALA A 68 11.54 48.67 2.92
CA ALA A 68 10.94 48.47 1.62
C ALA A 68 11.94 48.84 0.51
N ALA A 69 11.80 48.26 -0.70
CA ALA A 69 11.95 48.96 -1.99
C ALA A 69 11.68 48.03 -3.21
N THR A 70 10.54 48.26 -3.86
CA THR A 70 10.32 48.52 -5.32
C THR A 70 11.11 47.82 -6.43
N SER A 71 10.37 47.25 -7.41
CA SER A 71 10.43 47.45 -8.89
C SER A 71 9.29 46.62 -9.51
N ALA A 72 8.25 47.14 -10.19
CA ALA A 72 8.14 47.81 -11.50
C ALA A 72 8.40 46.92 -12.74
N GLY A 73 7.37 46.73 -13.59
CA GLY A 73 7.55 46.60 -15.06
C GLY A 73 6.98 45.36 -15.78
N SER A 74 5.74 45.50 -16.29
CA SER A 74 5.19 45.22 -17.64
C SER A 74 5.52 43.98 -18.52
N THR A 75 4.49 43.63 -19.32
CA THR A 75 4.47 42.99 -20.69
C THR A 75 4.87 41.51 -20.79
N GLU A 76 4.42 40.67 -21.71
CA GLU A 76 3.32 40.54 -22.69
C GLU A 76 3.41 39.07 -23.16
N ALA A 77 2.35 38.53 -23.76
CA ALA A 77 2.23 37.16 -24.25
C ALA A 77 3.34 36.72 -25.24
N SER A 78 3.72 35.44 -25.22
CA SER A 78 3.76 34.64 -26.45
C SER A 78 3.88 33.14 -26.19
N SER A 79 3.26 32.41 -27.11
CA SER A 79 3.09 30.97 -27.21
C SER A 79 4.40 30.19 -27.33
N GLY A 80 4.42 28.99 -26.77
CA GLY A 80 5.43 27.98 -27.03
C GLY A 80 4.90 26.61 -26.61
N THR A 81 4.36 25.86 -27.57
CA THR A 81 4.13 24.41 -27.45
C THR A 81 5.47 23.69 -27.30
N PRO A 82 5.68 22.85 -26.28
CA PRO A 82 6.67 21.79 -26.35
C PRO A 82 6.00 20.53 -26.90
N ALA A 83 6.60 20.02 -27.98
CA ALA A 83 6.33 18.71 -28.57
C ALA A 83 6.70 17.57 -27.58
N PRO A 84 6.23 16.32 -27.79
CA PRO A 84 6.29 15.27 -26.78
C PRO A 84 7.72 14.78 -26.57
N LEU A 85 8.10 14.58 -25.31
CA LEU A 85 9.37 13.94 -24.97
C LEU A 85 9.27 12.45 -25.31
N THR A 86 10.04 12.09 -26.33
CA THR A 86 10.41 10.75 -26.74
C THR A 86 11.14 10.00 -25.63
N LYS A 87 10.71 8.75 -25.38
CA LYS A 87 11.49 7.59 -24.89
C LYS A 87 12.66 7.92 -23.94
N ALA A 88 12.41 7.79 -22.64
CA ALA A 88 13.47 7.62 -21.66
C ALA A 88 14.07 6.21 -21.83
N ASP A 89 15.23 6.15 -22.46
CA ASP A 89 16.19 5.06 -22.34
C ASP A 89 16.91 5.27 -21.01
N ASP A 90 16.45 4.64 -19.93
CA ASP A 90 17.21 4.55 -18.67
C ASP A 90 18.10 3.31 -18.73
N ALA A 91 19.31 3.51 -19.24
CA ALA A 91 20.38 2.54 -19.23
C ALA A 91 21.59 3.15 -18.49
N ALA A 92 21.55 3.21 -17.15
CA ALA A 92 22.75 3.35 -16.31
C ALA A 92 22.51 3.11 -14.80
N ALA A 93 22.31 1.84 -14.42
CA ALA A 93 22.79 1.30 -13.15
C ALA A 93 22.88 -0.23 -13.29
N ALA A 94 24.05 -0.72 -13.72
CA ALA A 94 24.30 -2.15 -13.89
C ALA A 94 24.50 -2.83 -12.53
N THR A 95 23.40 -3.12 -11.85
CA THR A 95 23.28 -4.34 -11.04
C THR A 95 22.51 -5.32 -11.91
N SER A 96 23.11 -6.49 -12.15
CA SER A 96 22.69 -7.55 -13.09
C SER A 96 21.20 -7.50 -13.45
N ALA A 97 20.89 -7.22 -14.72
CA ALA A 97 19.57 -7.56 -15.24
C ALA A 97 19.35 -9.06 -14.98
N PRO A 98 18.24 -9.45 -14.32
CA PRO A 98 18.04 -10.83 -13.93
C PRO A 98 17.98 -11.72 -15.17
N THR A 99 18.78 -12.78 -15.17
CA THR A 99 18.75 -13.81 -16.21
C THR A 99 17.42 -14.56 -16.16
N ASP A 100 16.91 -15.02 -17.31
CA ASP A 100 15.65 -15.80 -17.43
C ASP A 100 15.58 -17.06 -16.54
N ASP A 101 16.70 -17.50 -15.96
CA ASP A 101 16.80 -18.62 -15.02
C ASP A 101 16.39 -18.28 -13.57
N GLU A 102 16.05 -17.03 -13.24
CA GLU A 102 15.44 -16.73 -11.94
C GLU A 102 14.02 -17.30 -11.83
N VAL A 103 13.76 -18.00 -10.74
CA VAL A 103 12.51 -18.73 -10.48
C VAL A 103 11.33 -17.75 -10.44
N TRP A 104 10.44 -17.86 -11.42
CA TRP A 104 9.14 -17.22 -11.39
C TRP A 104 8.24 -17.92 -10.37
N GLY A 105 7.66 -17.15 -9.46
CA GLY A 105 6.60 -17.59 -8.57
C GLY A 105 5.35 -17.98 -9.36
N GLY A 106 4.64 -18.99 -8.88
CA GLY A 106 3.32 -19.39 -9.37
C GLY A 106 2.21 -18.87 -8.44
N LEU A 107 1.11 -19.61 -8.33
CA LEU A 107 -0.01 -19.24 -7.46
C LEU A 107 0.29 -19.27 -5.95
N GLY A 108 1.45 -19.80 -5.55
CA GLY A 108 1.87 -19.84 -4.14
C GLY A 108 2.46 -18.51 -3.67
N ALA A 109 2.44 -18.30 -2.36
CA ALA A 109 3.10 -17.16 -1.74
C ALA A 109 4.63 -17.26 -1.89
N VAL A 110 5.28 -16.12 -2.10
CA VAL A 110 6.75 -15.98 -2.06
C VAL A 110 7.12 -14.92 -1.05
N GLN A 111 8.29 -15.10 -0.42
CA GLN A 111 8.90 -14.15 0.49
C GLN A 111 10.32 -13.91 0.03
N GLY A 112 10.84 -12.69 0.23
CA GLY A 112 12.24 -12.38 0.02
C GLY A 112 12.83 -11.57 1.16
N MET A 113 14.15 -11.36 1.06
CA MET A 113 15.10 -10.98 2.10
C MET A 113 14.49 -10.32 3.35
N ASP A 114 14.73 -10.94 4.52
CA ASP A 114 14.49 -10.29 5.81
C ASP A 114 15.44 -9.08 5.92
N PRO A 115 14.96 -7.85 6.18
CA PRO A 115 15.79 -6.64 6.22
C PRO A 115 17.05 -6.86 7.06
N GLN A 116 18.21 -6.72 6.43
CA GLN A 116 19.50 -6.84 7.10
C GLN A 116 19.96 -5.44 7.53
N GLY A 117 20.38 -5.31 8.79
CA GLY A 117 20.81 -4.02 9.34
C GLY A 117 19.68 -3.20 9.97
N SER A 118 20.02 -1.99 10.42
CA SER A 118 19.09 -1.08 11.11
C SER A 118 18.56 0.05 10.24
N ASP A 119 19.04 0.16 9.00
CA ASP A 119 18.69 1.24 8.11
C ASP A 119 17.33 0.98 7.46
N SER A 120 16.46 2.00 7.47
CA SER A 120 15.15 1.94 6.81
C SER A 120 15.30 2.13 5.30
N ALA A 121 14.45 1.44 4.54
CA ALA A 121 14.26 1.70 3.12
C ALA A 121 13.58 3.06 2.85
N GLY A 122 13.10 3.77 3.88
CA GLY A 122 12.53 5.12 3.76
C GLY A 122 11.04 5.12 3.42
N VAL A 123 10.58 6.20 2.81
CA VAL A 123 9.20 6.33 2.27
C VAL A 123 9.18 5.92 0.80
N GLU A 124 8.03 5.51 0.29
CA GLU A 124 7.81 5.37 -1.15
C GLU A 124 7.93 6.75 -1.81
N THR A 125 8.65 6.84 -2.93
CA THR A 125 8.93 8.11 -3.64
C THR A 125 8.46 8.09 -5.08
N ASP A 126 8.38 6.91 -5.70
CA ASP A 126 7.97 6.76 -7.09
C ASP A 126 7.29 5.41 -7.33
N LEU A 127 6.34 5.40 -8.27
CA LEU A 127 5.63 4.22 -8.75
C LEU A 127 5.65 4.22 -10.27
N ARG A 128 6.30 3.23 -10.88
CA ARG A 128 6.49 3.14 -12.34
C ARG A 128 5.93 1.86 -12.90
N PHE A 129 5.43 1.94 -14.13
CA PHE A 129 4.91 0.82 -14.90
C PHE A 129 5.65 0.71 -16.24
N GLY A 130 5.99 -0.51 -16.65
CA GLY A 130 6.68 -0.77 -17.91
C GLY A 130 6.21 -2.06 -18.56
N ARG A 131 6.00 -2.03 -19.89
CA ARG A 131 5.76 -3.24 -20.69
C ARG A 131 7.09 -3.72 -21.28
N HIS A 132 7.38 -5.00 -21.11
CA HIS A 132 8.54 -5.67 -21.69
C HIS A 132 8.10 -6.83 -22.58
N ASP A 133 9.04 -7.42 -23.32
CA ASP A 133 8.76 -8.65 -24.06
C ASP A 133 8.61 -9.81 -23.07
N GLY A 134 7.43 -10.43 -23.05
CA GLY A 134 7.13 -11.57 -22.18
C GLY A 134 6.77 -11.26 -20.72
N TYR A 135 6.82 -10.00 -20.26
CA TYR A 135 6.34 -9.62 -18.92
C TYR A 135 5.99 -8.12 -18.82
N ASP A 136 5.13 -7.76 -17.86
CA ASP A 136 4.96 -6.38 -17.39
C ASP A 136 5.77 -6.19 -16.11
N ARG A 137 6.21 -4.97 -15.84
CA ARG A 137 6.99 -4.58 -14.66
C ARG A 137 6.33 -3.42 -13.92
N ILE A 138 6.27 -3.55 -12.60
CA ILE A 138 5.91 -2.50 -11.67
C ILE A 138 7.11 -2.25 -10.77
N VAL A 139 7.46 -0.99 -10.53
CA VAL A 139 8.58 -0.60 -9.67
C VAL A 139 8.10 0.39 -8.63
N VAL A 140 8.35 0.09 -7.36
CA VAL A 140 8.22 1.05 -6.25
C VAL A 140 9.63 1.45 -5.82
N GLU A 141 9.94 2.75 -5.89
CA GLU A 141 11.22 3.30 -5.41
C GLU A 141 11.05 3.92 -4.04
N THR A 142 12.04 3.73 -3.16
CA THR A 142 12.01 4.28 -1.80
C THR A 142 13.18 5.19 -1.52
N SER A 143 13.01 6.12 -0.58
CA SER A 143 13.97 7.22 -0.34
C SER A 143 15.24 6.80 0.41
N GLY A 144 15.24 5.65 1.08
CA GLY A 144 16.30 5.19 1.98
C GLY A 144 17.22 4.14 1.34
N GLU A 145 18.33 3.86 2.02
CA GLU A 145 19.33 2.89 1.58
C GLU A 145 19.16 1.52 2.25
N GLY A 146 18.19 1.38 3.16
CA GLY A 146 17.87 0.11 3.81
C GLY A 146 17.36 -0.94 2.85
N THR A 147 17.54 -2.21 3.20
CA THR A 147 17.07 -3.34 2.38
C THR A 147 15.57 -3.53 2.57
N LEU A 148 14.81 -3.61 1.48
CA LEU A 148 13.40 -4.00 1.51
C LEU A 148 13.26 -5.50 1.75
N GLY A 149 12.33 -5.87 2.63
CA GLY A 149 11.74 -7.21 2.64
C GLY A 149 10.42 -7.22 1.89
N TYR A 150 9.92 -8.42 1.54
CA TYR A 150 8.62 -8.53 0.90
C TYR A 150 7.92 -9.87 1.12
N ARG A 151 6.59 -9.81 1.01
CA ARG A 151 5.67 -10.93 0.83
C ARG A 151 4.85 -10.67 -0.42
N ALA A 152 4.64 -11.69 -1.23
CA ALA A 152 3.68 -11.62 -2.33
C ALA A 152 2.83 -12.89 -2.40
N GLU A 153 1.55 -12.73 -2.69
CA GLU A 153 0.57 -13.82 -2.79
C GLU A 153 -0.64 -13.40 -3.63
N PHE A 154 -1.18 -14.32 -4.42
CA PHE A 154 -2.50 -14.12 -5.04
C PHE A 154 -3.59 -14.31 -4.00
N VAL A 155 -4.49 -13.33 -3.89
CA VAL A 155 -5.56 -13.30 -2.88
C VAL A 155 -6.92 -13.13 -3.55
N ASP A 156 -7.99 -13.50 -2.85
CA ASP A 156 -9.36 -13.27 -3.33
C ASP A 156 -9.81 -11.82 -3.08
N GLU A 157 -9.37 -11.23 -1.96
CA GLU A 157 -9.72 -9.87 -1.53
C GLU A 157 -8.50 -9.19 -0.90
N ALA A 158 -8.43 -7.87 -1.02
CA ALA A 158 -7.41 -7.06 -0.37
C ALA A 158 -8.06 -5.87 0.34
N ALA A 159 -7.42 -5.40 1.41
CA ALA A 159 -7.83 -4.23 2.17
C ALA A 159 -6.63 -3.31 2.44
N THR A 160 -6.90 -2.04 2.74
CA THR A 160 -5.86 -1.07 3.10
C THR A 160 -5.24 -1.43 4.44
N LEU A 161 -3.95 -1.13 4.58
CA LEU A 161 -3.23 -1.22 5.83
C LEU A 161 -3.85 -0.26 6.88
N GLY A 162 -3.76 -0.64 8.15
CA GLY A 162 -4.33 0.11 9.27
C GLY A 162 -5.85 0.04 9.35
N LYS A 163 -6.56 0.82 8.52
CA LYS A 163 -8.03 0.96 8.60
C LYS A 163 -8.80 -0.28 8.12
N GLY A 164 -8.24 -1.04 7.17
CA GLY A 164 -8.89 -2.22 6.61
C GLY A 164 -10.04 -1.91 5.65
N ASP A 165 -10.01 -0.78 4.93
CA ASP A 165 -10.99 -0.51 3.87
C ASP A 165 -10.75 -1.46 2.69
N ALA A 166 -11.82 -2.00 2.10
CA ALA A 166 -11.68 -2.89 0.94
C ALA A 166 -11.05 -2.17 -0.26
N ILE A 167 -10.02 -2.77 -0.85
CA ILE A 167 -9.39 -2.32 -2.09
C ILE A 167 -10.06 -3.04 -3.25
N SER A 168 -10.79 -2.30 -4.09
CA SER A 168 -11.51 -2.85 -5.25
C SER A 168 -10.81 -2.45 -6.54
N LEU A 169 -10.26 -3.45 -7.24
CA LEU A 169 -9.65 -3.30 -8.57
C LEU A 169 -10.44 -4.07 -9.61
N THR A 170 -10.28 -3.69 -10.88
CA THR A 170 -11.05 -4.25 -12.01
C THR A 170 -10.16 -4.66 -13.18
N GLY A 171 -10.74 -5.42 -14.11
CA GLY A 171 -10.12 -5.74 -15.40
C GLY A 171 -9.22 -6.97 -15.43
N GLY A 172 -8.74 -7.47 -14.28
CA GLY A 172 -7.88 -8.66 -14.18
C GLY A 172 -8.64 -9.91 -13.72
N ALA A 173 -8.16 -11.08 -14.13
CA ALA A 173 -8.65 -12.38 -13.66
C ALA A 173 -8.22 -12.72 -12.22
N TYR A 174 -7.12 -12.14 -11.73
CA TYR A 174 -6.51 -12.40 -10.44
C TYR A 174 -6.15 -11.10 -9.70
N LEU A 175 -6.04 -11.18 -8.37
CA LEU A 175 -5.55 -10.11 -7.52
C LEU A 175 -4.23 -10.55 -6.88
N LEU A 176 -3.13 -9.87 -7.19
CA LEU A 176 -1.83 -10.08 -6.54
C LEU A 176 -1.66 -9.02 -5.45
N GLN A 177 -1.46 -9.45 -4.20
CA GLN A 177 -1.08 -8.59 -3.10
C GLN A 177 0.42 -8.72 -2.86
N VAL A 178 1.12 -7.59 -2.82
CA VAL A 178 2.55 -7.49 -2.48
C VAL A 178 2.69 -6.55 -1.30
N ILE A 179 3.27 -7.03 -0.19
CA ILE A 179 3.59 -6.24 1.00
C ILE A 179 5.10 -6.04 1.02
N GLY A 180 5.54 -4.79 0.98
CA GLY A 180 6.94 -4.41 1.22
C GLY A 180 7.13 -4.05 2.69
N THR A 181 8.27 -4.41 3.27
CA THR A 181 8.61 -4.17 4.69
C THR A 181 9.91 -3.35 4.82
N ASN A 182 10.20 -2.88 6.03
CA ASN A 182 11.34 -2.02 6.37
C ASN A 182 11.24 -0.60 5.83
N THR A 183 10.02 -0.12 5.59
CA THR A 183 9.75 1.27 5.22
C THR A 183 9.34 2.08 6.46
N GLN A 184 9.10 3.37 6.29
CA GLN A 184 8.66 4.25 7.37
C GLN A 184 7.62 5.25 6.89
N MET A 185 6.73 5.66 7.80
CA MET A 185 5.71 6.66 7.50
C MET A 185 6.31 8.07 7.29
N PRO A 186 5.73 8.91 6.41
CA PRO A 186 6.14 10.30 6.21
C PRO A 186 5.64 11.21 7.35
N VAL A 187 6.19 11.05 8.55
CA VAL A 187 5.77 11.81 9.75
C VAL A 187 6.47 13.15 9.92
N THR A 188 7.55 13.40 9.17
CA THR A 188 8.28 14.68 9.17
C THR A 188 8.03 15.44 7.87
N GLU A 189 8.17 16.78 7.90
CA GLU A 189 8.00 17.61 6.70
C GLU A 189 8.94 17.20 5.56
N ASP A 190 10.17 16.80 5.87
CA ASP A 190 11.14 16.42 4.85
C ASP A 190 10.78 15.09 4.17
N LEU A 191 10.23 14.13 4.93
CA LEU A 191 9.71 12.90 4.36
C LEU A 191 8.43 13.15 3.54
N GLN A 192 7.55 14.03 4.02
CA GLN A 192 6.32 14.38 3.30
C GLN A 192 6.58 15.07 1.96
N LYS A 193 7.67 15.82 1.82
CA LYS A 193 8.06 16.47 0.56
C LYS A 193 8.48 15.48 -0.52
N VAL A 194 9.03 14.33 -0.13
CA VAL A 194 9.54 13.31 -1.07
C VAL A 194 8.62 12.10 -1.20
N ALA A 195 7.70 11.91 -0.26
CA ALA A 195 6.76 10.80 -0.30
C ALA A 195 5.87 10.87 -1.54
N TYR A 196 5.61 9.71 -2.12
CA TYR A 196 4.70 9.54 -3.24
C TYR A 196 3.28 9.94 -2.83
N THR A 197 2.71 10.93 -3.53
CA THR A 197 1.41 11.52 -3.15
C THR A 197 0.24 11.06 -4.01
N ASP A 198 0.49 10.44 -5.17
CA ASP A 198 -0.56 10.00 -6.09
C ASP A 198 -1.11 8.62 -5.71
N LEU A 199 -1.59 8.54 -4.47
CA LEU A 199 -2.19 7.34 -3.89
C LEU A 199 -3.57 7.11 -4.50
N GLY A 200 -3.89 5.85 -4.77
CA GLY A 200 -5.15 5.48 -5.40
C GLY A 200 -5.00 4.39 -6.45
N VAL A 201 -6.06 4.22 -7.25
CA VAL A 201 -6.09 3.26 -8.35
C VAL A 201 -5.45 3.87 -9.59
N HIS A 202 -4.49 3.15 -10.17
CA HIS A 202 -3.82 3.47 -11.42
C HIS A 202 -4.28 2.50 -12.50
N ASP A 203 -4.81 3.00 -13.62
CA ASP A 203 -5.02 2.20 -14.83
C ASP A 203 -3.68 2.02 -15.56
N VAL A 204 -3.34 0.78 -15.90
CA VAL A 204 -2.04 0.43 -16.50
C VAL A 204 -2.26 -0.12 -17.91
N ASP A 205 -1.57 0.42 -18.90
CA ASP A 205 -1.50 -0.14 -20.26
C ASP A 205 -0.51 -1.33 -20.33
N GLY A 206 -0.73 -2.31 -19.45
CA GLY A 206 0.04 -3.55 -19.36
C GLY A 206 -0.55 -4.62 -20.28
N THR A 207 0.27 -5.60 -20.67
CA THR A 207 -0.28 -6.79 -21.36
C THR A 207 -1.09 -7.63 -20.36
N TRP A 208 -0.50 -7.87 -19.18
CA TRP A 208 -1.07 -8.66 -18.10
C TRP A 208 -1.63 -7.79 -16.97
N THR A 209 -1.01 -6.66 -16.67
CA THR A 209 -1.38 -5.72 -15.60
C THR A 209 -2.49 -4.78 -16.05
N LYS A 210 -3.54 -4.63 -15.24
CA LYS A 210 -4.74 -3.84 -15.59
C LYS A 210 -4.90 -2.62 -14.70
N GLN A 211 -4.90 -2.87 -13.39
CA GLN A 211 -4.96 -1.82 -12.39
C GLN A 211 -3.99 -2.10 -11.25
N VAL A 212 -3.44 -1.04 -10.68
CA VAL A 212 -2.53 -1.09 -9.53
C VAL A 212 -3.01 -0.11 -8.47
N TYR A 213 -2.99 -0.53 -7.22
CA TYR A 213 -3.19 0.34 -6.07
C TYR A 213 -1.95 0.30 -5.19
N LEU A 214 -1.32 1.45 -4.96
CA LEU A 214 -0.29 1.61 -3.95
C LEU A 214 -0.93 2.20 -2.68
N ASP A 215 -0.92 1.42 -1.63
CA ASP A 215 -1.22 1.84 -0.27
C ASP A 215 0.11 2.18 0.43
N GLY A 216 0.30 3.46 0.73
CA GLY A 216 1.55 3.97 1.31
C GLY A 216 1.85 3.37 2.68
N THR A 217 3.07 3.60 3.17
CA THR A 217 3.52 2.96 4.41
C THR A 217 2.57 3.24 5.59
N PHE A 218 2.19 2.17 6.30
CA PHE A 218 1.62 2.18 7.64
C PHE A 218 2.48 1.30 8.54
N GLU A 219 2.82 1.78 9.74
CA GLU A 219 3.85 1.19 10.59
C GLU A 219 5.20 1.08 9.83
N ASP A 220 5.58 -0.12 9.41
CA ASP A 220 6.83 -0.45 8.72
C ASP A 220 6.61 -1.12 7.35
N GLN A 221 5.38 -1.04 6.84
CA GLN A 221 4.94 -1.77 5.65
C GLN A 221 4.14 -0.90 4.69
N PHE A 222 4.36 -1.09 3.40
CA PHE A 222 3.47 -0.62 2.34
C PHE A 222 2.87 -1.80 1.57
N GLN A 223 1.85 -1.52 0.77
CA GLN A 223 1.15 -2.54 0.01
C GLN A 223 0.91 -2.11 -1.43
N VAL A 224 1.21 -3.02 -2.36
CA VAL A 224 0.78 -2.90 -3.76
C VAL A 224 -0.23 -4.00 -4.03
N VAL A 225 -1.41 -3.62 -4.51
CA VAL A 225 -2.44 -4.56 -4.98
C VAL A 225 -2.57 -4.42 -6.48
N ILE A 226 -2.60 -5.54 -7.20
CA ILE A 226 -2.53 -5.56 -8.66
C ILE A 226 -3.65 -6.44 -9.21
N ALA A 227 -4.53 -5.88 -10.03
CA ALA A 227 -5.43 -6.65 -10.87
C ALA A 227 -4.69 -7.08 -12.14
N THR A 228 -4.61 -8.38 -12.37
CA THR A 228 -3.78 -8.97 -13.43
C THR A 228 -4.42 -10.19 -14.07
N ASP A 229 -4.08 -10.45 -15.34
CA ASP A 229 -4.35 -11.73 -16.01
C ASP A 229 -3.17 -12.71 -15.89
N ALA A 230 -2.03 -12.28 -15.32
CA ALA A 230 -0.86 -13.11 -15.12
C ALA A 230 -1.10 -14.23 -14.09
N ARG A 231 -0.51 -15.40 -14.36
CA ARG A 231 -0.49 -16.56 -13.42
C ARG A 231 0.86 -16.75 -12.74
N GLN A 232 1.87 -16.02 -13.20
CA GLN A 232 3.21 -16.04 -12.65
C GLN A 232 3.66 -14.62 -12.34
N TYR A 233 4.42 -14.51 -11.26
CA TYR A 233 5.04 -13.25 -10.88
C TYR A 233 6.42 -13.51 -10.28
N ARG A 234 7.25 -12.48 -10.28
CA ARG A 234 8.54 -12.49 -9.60
C ARG A 234 8.69 -11.16 -8.89
N VAL A 235 9.20 -11.20 -7.66
CA VAL A 235 9.53 -10.00 -6.90
C VAL A 235 11.03 -10.02 -6.62
N THR A 236 11.69 -8.91 -6.89
CA THR A 236 13.11 -8.70 -6.61
C THR A 236 13.32 -7.34 -5.98
N THR A 237 14.46 -7.14 -5.33
CA THR A 237 14.87 -5.84 -4.79
C THR A 237 16.15 -5.37 -5.47
N LEU A 238 16.22 -4.08 -5.75
CA LEU A 238 17.43 -3.41 -6.25
C LEU A 238 17.89 -2.38 -5.24
N THR A 239 19.17 -2.01 -5.31
CA THR A 239 19.78 -0.94 -4.52
C THR A 239 20.30 0.17 -5.44
N ASN A 240 20.56 1.35 -4.88
CA ASN A 240 21.10 2.52 -5.57
C ASN A 240 20.30 2.97 -6.82
N PRO A 241 19.03 3.43 -6.71
CA PRO A 241 18.23 3.58 -5.49
C PRO A 241 17.53 2.27 -5.07
N THR A 242 17.07 2.22 -3.82
CA THR A 242 16.32 1.09 -3.27
C THR A 242 14.97 0.95 -3.97
N ARG A 243 14.70 -0.23 -4.54
CA ARG A 243 13.49 -0.49 -5.33
C ARG A 243 12.93 -1.87 -5.06
N LEU A 244 11.61 -1.97 -4.95
CA LEU A 244 10.87 -3.21 -5.12
C LEU A 244 10.45 -3.34 -6.58
N VAL A 245 10.82 -4.45 -7.23
CA VAL A 245 10.49 -4.71 -8.63
C VAL A 245 9.60 -5.94 -8.71
N ILE A 246 8.41 -5.77 -9.29
CA ILE A 246 7.39 -6.81 -9.45
C ILE A 246 7.21 -7.06 -10.95
N ASP A 247 7.61 -8.24 -11.41
CA ASP A 247 7.40 -8.69 -12.78
C ASP A 247 6.20 -9.63 -12.85
N LEU A 248 5.34 -9.48 -13.86
CA LEU A 248 4.14 -10.29 -14.06
C LEU A 248 4.11 -10.87 -15.47
N ARG A 249 3.77 -12.16 -15.59
CA ARG A 249 3.59 -12.81 -16.89
C ARG A 249 2.60 -13.98 -16.82
N ASP A 250 2.17 -14.42 -17.99
CA ASP A 250 1.49 -15.71 -18.16
C ASP A 250 2.38 -16.63 -19.01
N PRO A 251 2.76 -17.82 -18.52
CA PRO A 251 3.48 -18.79 -19.35
C PRO A 251 2.59 -19.26 -20.50
N SER A 252 3.15 -19.29 -21.71
CA SER A 252 2.49 -19.80 -22.93
C SER A 252 2.20 -21.30 -22.89
#